data_AF-A0A928XSF4-F1
#
_entry.id   AF-A0A928XSF4-F1
#
_cell.length_a   1.000
_cell.length_b   1.000
_cell.length_c   1.000
_cell.angle_alpha   90.00
_cell.angle_beta   90.00
_cell.angle_gamma   90.00
#
_symmetry.space_group_name_H-M   'P 1'
#
loop_
_entity.id
_entity.type
_entity.pdbx_description
1 polymer ?
#
loop_
_entity_poly.entity_id
_entity_poly.type
_entity_poly.pdbx_seq_one_letter_code
_entity_poly.pdbx_strand_id
1 'polypeptide(L)' 'MHETESDELTQCEECGAEVAPARDRAFVYSDENVLCYGCSVKRGGVWEALHERWEKAPDLTGLPDARRPHP' A
#
# COMPACT_ATOMS: atom_id res chain seq x y z
N MET A 1 -4.58 13.22 -28.05
CA MET A 1 -4.96 13.35 -26.65
C MET A 1 -4.11 12.33 -25.92
N HIS A 2 -3.06 12.73 -25.19
CA HIS A 2 -2.41 11.77 -24.31
C HIS A 2 -3.37 11.60 -23.14
N GLU A 3 -3.98 10.43 -23.04
CA GLU A 3 -4.67 10.00 -21.84
C GLU A 3 -3.60 9.97 -20.76
N THR A 4 -3.47 11.07 -20.01
CA THR A 4 -2.73 11.07 -18.76
C THR A 4 -3.47 10.08 -17.89
N GLU A 5 -3.00 8.83 -17.89
CA GLU A 5 -3.29 7.83 -16.88
C GLU A 5 -3.15 8.57 -15.55
N SER A 6 -4.29 8.98 -14.99
CA SER A 6 -4.32 9.66 -13.71
C SER A 6 -4.05 8.55 -12.74
N ASP A 7 -2.79 8.39 -12.35
CA ASP A 7 -2.44 7.52 -11.25
C ASP A 7 -3.32 7.90 -10.07
N GLU A 8 -4.27 7.02 -9.75
CA GLU A 8 -5.20 7.23 -8.66
C GLU A 8 -4.37 7.23 -7.37
N LEU A 9 -4.07 8.44 -6.88
CA LEU A 9 -3.34 8.62 -5.64
C LEU A 9 -4.22 8.12 -4.49
N THR A 10 -3.64 7.25 -3.68
CA THR A 10 -4.26 6.73 -2.47
C THR A 10 -3.42 7.16 -1.27
N GLN A 11 -4.05 7.31 -0.10
CA GLN A 11 -3.33 7.67 1.12
C GLN A 11 -2.86 6.43 1.86
N CYS A 12 -1.63 6.48 2.37
CA CYS A 12 -1.10 5.47 3.27
C CYS A 12 -1.90 5.46 4.58
N GLU A 13 -2.45 4.30 4.93
CA GLU A 13 -3.28 4.11 6.11
C GLU A 13 -2.56 4.37 7.45
N GLU A 14 -1.23 4.25 7.49
CA GLU A 14 -0.46 4.49 8.71
C GLU A 14 -0.05 5.96 8.88
N CYS A 15 0.45 6.60 7.82
CA CYS A 15 1.08 7.93 7.92
C CYS A 15 0.33 9.04 7.17
N GLY A 16 -0.71 8.71 6.39
CA GLY A 16 -1.48 9.65 5.58
C GLY A 16 -0.74 10.16 4.33
N ALA A 17 0.44 9.62 4.00
CA ALA A 17 1.19 10.04 2.82
C ALA A 17 0.46 9.63 1.52
N GLU A 18 0.34 10.55 0.57
CA GLU A 18 -0.16 10.25 -0.77
C GLU A 18 0.84 9.35 -1.52
N VAL A 19 0.36 8.24 -2.06
CA VAL A 19 1.12 7.26 -2.84
C VAL A 19 0.32 6.83 -4.06
N ALA A 20 1.01 6.58 -5.17
CA ALA A 20 0.40 5.99 -6.36
C ALA A 20 0.62 4.47 -6.31
N PRO A 21 -0.33 3.62 -5.89
CA PRO A 21 -0.11 2.17 -5.79
C PRO A 21 0.31 1.50 -7.11
N ALA A 22 -0.02 2.10 -8.26
CA ALA A 22 0.37 1.62 -9.58
C ALA A 22 1.84 1.90 -9.94
N ARG A 23 2.50 2.86 -9.29
CA ARG A 23 3.88 3.30 -9.60
C ARG A 23 4.84 3.23 -8.42
N ASP A 24 4.33 3.52 -7.22
CA ASP A 24 5.07 3.42 -5.98
C ASP A 24 5.12 1.97 -5.49
N ARG A 25 6.15 1.68 -4.69
CA ARG A 25 6.29 0.40 -3.97
C ARG A 25 5.33 0.35 -2.78
N ALA A 26 4.06 0.57 -3.04
CA ALA A 26 3.01 0.51 -2.05
C ALA A 26 2.59 -0.95 -1.80
N PHE A 27 2.06 -1.24 -0.63
CA PHE A 27 1.50 -2.54 -0.29
C PHE A 27 -0.01 -2.40 -0.14
N VAL A 28 -0.75 -2.87 -1.13
CA VAL A 28 -2.22 -2.90 -1.11
C VAL A 28 -2.63 -4.14 -0.34
N TYR A 29 -3.34 -3.95 0.78
CA TYR A 29 -3.81 -5.05 1.63
C TYR A 29 -5.33 -5.17 1.70
N SER A 30 -6.04 -4.18 1.17
CA SER A 30 -7.48 -4.21 0.91
C SER A 30 -7.81 -3.37 -0.32
N ASP A 31 -9.06 -3.42 -0.78
CA ASP A 31 -9.58 -2.69 -1.94
C ASP A 31 -9.34 -1.17 -1.85
N GLU A 32 -9.46 -0.60 -0.64
CA GLU A 32 -9.31 0.84 -0.39
C GLU A 32 -8.05 1.19 0.42
N ASN A 33 -7.36 0.18 0.96
CA ASN A 33 -6.32 0.39 1.97
C ASN A 33 -4.94 -0.01 1.47
N VAL A 34 -4.01 0.94 1.58
CA VAL A 34 -2.62 0.79 1.15
C VAL A 34 -1.65 1.27 2.21
N LEU A 35 -0.47 0.66 2.24
CA LEU A 35 0.68 1.18 2.98
C LEU A 35 1.73 1.70 1.99
N CYS A 36 2.31 2.86 2.27
CA CYS A 36 3.48 3.32 1.54
C CYS A 36 4.67 2.37 1.78
N TYR A 37 5.68 2.48 0.92
CA TYR A 37 6.91 1.69 1.04
C TYR A 37 7.53 1.77 2.44
N GLY A 38 7.65 2.98 2.99
CA GLY A 38 8.27 3.20 4.29
C GLY A 38 7.53 2.53 5.44
N CYS A 39 6.20 2.67 5.50
CA CYS A 39 5.36 2.04 6.53
C CYS A 39 5.35 0.52 6.37
N SER A 40 5.34 0.02 5.13
CA SER A 40 5.43 -1.40 4.83
C SER A 40 6.75 -2.00 5.35
N VAL A 41 7.89 -1.36 5.05
CA VAL A 41 9.20 -1.81 5.56
C VAL A 41 9.29 -1.70 7.08
N LYS A 42 8.77 -0.62 7.67
CA LYS A 42 8.73 -0.40 9.13
C LYS A 42 7.93 -1.48 9.85
N ARG A 43 6.88 -2.01 9.21
CA ARG A 43 6.07 -3.15 9.68
C ARG A 43 6.71 -4.52 9.39
N GLY A 44 7.96 -4.55 8.93
CA GLY A 44 8.70 -5.79 8.65
C GLY A 44 8.43 -6.40 7.27
N GLY A 45 7.81 -5.64 6.36
CA GLY A 45 7.71 -6.00 4.95
C GLY A 45 9.08 -5.94 4.28
N VAL A 46 9.34 -6.88 3.38
CA VAL A 46 10.60 -6.96 2.63
C VAL A 46 10.29 -6.83 1.15
N TRP A 47 10.80 -5.76 0.54
CA TRP A 47 10.69 -5.53 -0.89
C TRP A 47 11.90 -6.11 -1.62
N GLU A 48 11.65 -7.01 -2.55
CA GLU A 48 12.64 -7.56 -3.46
C GLU A 48 12.72 -6.67 -4.70
N ALA A 49 13.76 -5.83 -4.76
CA ALA A 49 13.92 -4.88 -5.86
C ALA A 49 14.19 -5.54 -7.22
N LEU A 50 14.69 -6.78 -7.24
CA LEU A 50 15.03 -7.48 -8.48
C LEU A 50 13.79 -7.93 -9.26
N HIS A 51 12.77 -8.41 -8.57
CA HIS A 51 11.50 -8.84 -9.17
C HIS A 51 10.36 -7.86 -8.90
N GLU A 52 10.69 -6.67 -8.38
CA GLU A 52 9.76 -5.57 -8.10
C GLU A 52 8.51 -6.02 -7.35
N ARG A 53 8.71 -6.81 -6.30
CA ARG A 53 7.62 -7.38 -5.50
C ARG A 53 7.94 -7.42 -4.01
N TRP A 54 6.91 -7.56 -3.21
CA TRP A 54 7.07 -7.87 -1.79
C TRP A 54 7.44 -9.35 -1.62
N GLU A 55 8.67 -9.64 -1.20
CA GLU A 55 9.09 -10.98 -0.77
C GLU A 55 8.37 -11.38 0.52
N LYS A 56 8.21 -10.41 1.42
CA LYS A 56 7.49 -10.58 2.69
C LYS A 56 6.49 -9.45 2.86
N ALA A 57 5.24 -9.81 3.14
CA ALA A 57 4.20 -8.84 3.45
C ALA A 57 4.49 -8.13 4.80
N PRO A 58 4.17 -6.84 4.93
CA PRO A 58 4.21 -6.13 6.20
C PRO A 58 3.22 -6.73 7.21
N ASP A 59 3.51 -6.56 8.50
CA ASP A 59 2.57 -6.90 9.56
C ASP A 59 1.36 -5.95 9.54
N LEU A 60 0.16 -6.54 9.38
CA LEU A 60 -1.11 -5.81 9.31
C LEU A 60 -1.85 -5.76 10.65
N THR A 61 -1.24 -6.27 11.73
CA THR A 61 -1.88 -6.29 13.05
C THR A 61 -2.18 -4.86 13.49
N GLY A 62 -3.42 -4.63 13.94
CA GLY A 62 -3.86 -3.32 14.41
C GLY A 62 -4.18 -2.30 13.30
N LEU A 63 -4.08 -2.67 12.03
CA LEU A 63 -4.69 -1.90 10.94
C LEU A 63 -6.18 -2.22 10.82
N PRO A 64 -6.98 -1.29 10.30
CA PRO A 64 -8.36 -1.58 9.94
C PRO A 64 -8.36 -2.68 8.86
N ASP A 65 -8.67 -3.91 9.27
CA ASP A 65 -8.98 -4.99 8.35
C ASP A 65 -10.36 -4.73 7.74
N ALA A 66 -10.46 -4.79 6.42
CA ALA A 66 -11.69 -4.53 5.69
C ALA A 66 -12.82 -5.53 5.98
N ARG A 67 -12.61 -6.51 6.88
CA ARG A 67 -13.68 -7.37 7.39
C ARG A 67 -14.30 -6.88 8.69
N ARG A 68 -14.33 -5.56 8.95
CA ARG A 68 -15.35 -5.01 9.85
C ARG A 68 -16.64 -4.76 9.06
N PRO A 69 -17.65 -5.64 9.12
CA PRO A 69 -19.00 -5.22 8.78
C PRO A 69 -19.36 -4.09 9.74
N HIS A 70 -19.64 -2.93 9.16
CA HIS A 70 -20.22 -1.79 9.87
C HIS A 70 -21.55 -2.27 10.50
N PRO A 71 -21.82 -2.05 11.81
CA PRO A 71 -23.15 -2.29 12.37
C PRO A 71 -24.19 -1.34 11.78
#